data_AF-A0A7C2L6I7-F1
#
_entry.id   AF-A0A7C2L6I7-F1
#
_cell.length_a   1.000
_cell.length_b   1.000
_cell.length_c   1.000
_cell.angle_alpha   90.00
_cell.angle_beta   90.00
_cell.angle_gamma   90.00
#
_symmetry.space_group_name_H-M   'P 1'
#
loop_
_entity.id
_entity.type
_entity.pdbx_description
1 polymer ?
#
loop_
_entity_poly.entity_id
_entity_poly.type
_entity_poly.pdbx_seq_one_letter_code
_entity_poly.pdbx_strand_id
1 'polypeptide(L)'
;MNDRLFFSLSWWREFVKPWQEKLYKVARQYGLVVYQHSDGRVEELVPALVEIEVDVLNVQRECNDWGSLMSSYRGKVALWGGVSAHAEFEGSARRRARGQVGG
;
A
#
# COMPACT_ATOMS: atom_id res chain seq x y z
N MET A 1 -13.10 -11.63 -0.17
CA MET A 1 -11.99 -10.73 0.24
C MET A 1 -12.55 -9.66 1.14
N ASN A 2 -11.74 -9.09 2.05
CA ASN A 2 -12.18 -7.96 2.88
C ASN A 2 -12.50 -6.74 2.00
N ASP A 3 -13.61 -6.07 2.26
CA ASP A 3 -14.14 -4.95 1.46
C ASP A 3 -14.03 -3.58 2.17
N ARG A 4 -13.50 -3.57 3.40
CA ARG A 4 -13.37 -2.40 4.27
C ARG A 4 -12.10 -2.46 5.11
N LEU A 5 -11.69 -1.33 5.68
CA LEU A 5 -10.58 -1.25 6.63
C LEU A 5 -10.83 -2.15 7.86
N PHE A 6 -9.75 -2.72 8.40
CA PHE A 6 -9.82 -3.55 9.61
C PHE A 6 -10.21 -2.73 10.87
N PHE A 7 -9.70 -1.51 10.98
CA PHE A 7 -10.14 -0.50 11.94
C PHE A 7 -10.75 0.67 11.17
N SER A 8 -11.72 1.38 11.76
CA SER A 8 -12.23 2.60 11.13
C SER A 8 -11.09 3.60 10.92
N LEU A 9 -11.19 4.42 9.88
CA LEU A 9 -10.18 5.45 9.61
C LEU A 9 -10.05 6.43 10.79
N SER A 10 -11.15 6.74 11.48
CA SER A 10 -11.15 7.56 12.70
C SER A 10 -10.33 6.93 13.83
N TRP A 11 -10.52 5.63 14.06
CA TRP A 11 -9.78 4.90 15.08
C TRP A 11 -8.28 4.87 14.76
N TRP A 12 -7.92 4.58 13.51
CA TRP A 12 -6.52 4.61 13.10
C TRP A 12 -5.90 6.02 13.25
N ARG A 13 -6.65 7.08 12.93
CA ARG A 13 -6.19 8.47 13.10
C ARG A 13 -5.93 8.83 14.56
N GLU A 14 -6.75 8.33 15.47
CA GLU A 14 -6.63 8.58 16.90
C GLU A 14 -5.47 7.79 17.52
N PHE A 15 -5.38 6.49 17.21
CA PHE A 15 -4.52 5.57 17.96
C PHE A 15 -3.22 5.18 17.25
N VAL A 16 -3.16 5.23 15.91
CA VAL A 16 -2.03 4.70 15.13
C VAL A 16 -1.27 5.82 14.42
N LYS A 17 -1.96 6.70 13.70
CA LYS A 17 -1.36 7.80 12.92
C LYS A 17 -0.31 8.60 13.70
N PRO A 18 -0.55 9.04 14.96
CA PRO A 18 0.40 9.91 15.66
C PRO A 18 1.74 9.25 15.95
N TRP A 19 1.77 7.92 16.07
CA TRP A 19 2.99 7.17 16.33
C TRP A 19 3.69 6.77 15.04
N GLN A 20 2.91 6.40 14.02
CA GLN A 20 3.42 6.10 12.69
C GLN A 20 4.07 7.33 12.05
N GLU A 21 3.46 8.51 12.17
CA GLU A 21 4.03 9.78 11.72
C GLU A 21 5.36 10.10 12.42
N LYS A 22 5.46 9.90 13.73
CA LYS A 22 6.72 10.08 14.48
C LYS A 22 7.81 9.14 13.96
N LEU A 23 7.47 7.87 13.72
CA LEU A 23 8.40 6.88 13.18
C LEU A 23 8.89 7.28 11.79
N TYR A 24 7.99 7.69 10.90
CA TYR A 24 8.32 8.11 9.55
C TYR A 24 9.21 9.34 9.57
N LYS A 25 8.85 10.34 10.38
CA LYS A 25 9.66 11.56 10.54
C LYS A 25 11.08 11.24 11.00
N VAL A 26 11.24 10.35 11.98
CA VAL A 26 12.58 9.91 12.43
C VAL A 26 13.34 9.24 11.29
N ALA A 27 12.75 8.26 10.61
CA ALA A 27 13.39 7.58 9.49
C ALA A 27 13.88 8.57 8.42
N ARG A 28 13.01 9.51 8.02
CA ARG A 28 13.34 10.52 7.01
C ARG A 28 14.38 11.54 7.47
N GLN A 29 14.43 11.89 8.76
CA GLN A 29 15.50 12.75 9.31
C GLN A 29 16.89 12.14 9.16
N TYR A 30 16.99 10.80 9.09
CA TYR A 30 18.22 10.08 8.79
C TYR A 30 18.41 9.77 7.29
N GLY A 31 17.57 10.32 6.41
CA GLY A 31 17.62 10.09 4.97
C GLY A 31 17.19 8.68 4.56
N LEU A 32 16.44 7.96 5.39
CA LEU A 32 15.93 6.62 5.10
C LEU A 32 14.60 6.68 4.36
N VAL A 33 14.39 5.68 3.49
CA VAL A 33 13.13 5.47 2.76
C VAL A 33 12.12 4.74 3.66
N VAL A 34 10.89 5.24 3.69
CA VAL A 34 9.77 4.63 4.41
C VAL A 34 8.97 3.73 3.48
N TYR A 35 9.11 2.43 3.68
CA TYR A 35 8.32 1.41 3.01
C TYR A 35 7.23 0.87 3.94
N GLN A 36 5.98 0.92 3.50
CA GLN A 36 4.83 0.42 4.27
C GLN A 36 4.08 -0.66 3.48
N HIS A 37 3.97 -1.84 4.09
CA HIS A 37 3.10 -2.92 3.63
C HIS A 37 1.79 -2.94 4.43
N SER A 38 0.67 -3.21 3.77
CA SER A 38 -0.60 -3.47 4.46
C SER A 38 -1.49 -4.42 3.67
N ASP A 39 -1.93 -5.49 4.33
CA ASP A 39 -2.90 -6.44 3.80
C ASP A 39 -4.34 -5.94 3.94
N GLY A 40 -5.26 -6.54 3.19
CA GLY A 40 -6.68 -6.15 3.19
C GLY A 40 -6.98 -4.88 2.38
N ARG A 41 -8.19 -4.32 2.59
CA ARG A 41 -8.68 -3.12 1.90
C ARG A 41 -8.14 -1.87 2.59
N VAL A 42 -7.30 -1.09 1.91
CA VAL A 42 -6.57 0.04 2.49
C VAL A 42 -6.67 1.33 1.69
N GLU A 43 -7.41 1.37 0.59
CA GLU A 43 -7.60 2.57 -0.24
C GLU A 43 -7.98 3.83 0.55
N GLU A 44 -8.89 3.70 1.51
CA GLU A 44 -9.32 4.81 2.38
C GLU A 44 -8.21 5.33 3.29
N LEU A 45 -7.18 4.52 3.56
CA LEU A 45 -6.03 4.86 4.39
C LEU A 45 -4.92 5.56 3.59
N VAL A 46 -4.81 5.29 2.29
CA VAL A 46 -3.76 5.82 1.41
C VAL A 46 -3.61 7.35 1.47
N PRO A 47 -4.68 8.18 1.44
CA PRO A 47 -4.52 9.63 1.54
C PRO A 47 -3.79 10.04 2.81
N ALA A 48 -4.07 9.39 3.94
CA ALA A 48 -3.47 9.72 5.22
C ALA A 48 -2.03 9.19 5.34
N LEU A 49 -1.70 8.08 4.66
CA LEU A 49 -0.32 7.58 4.57
C LEU A 49 0.55 8.50 3.73
N VAL A 50 0.01 9.04 2.63
CA VAL A 50 0.68 10.05 1.79
C VAL A 50 0.87 11.35 2.57
N GLU A 51 -0.12 11.75 3.38
CA GLU A 51 -0.04 12.93 4.25
C GLU A 51 1.14 12.87 5.24
N ILE A 52 1.40 11.69 5.81
CA ILE A 52 2.54 11.47 6.73
C ILE A 52 3.84 11.11 6.00
N GLU A 53 3.86 11.26 4.67
CA GLU A 53 5.05 11.14 3.82
C GLU A 53 5.64 9.72 3.74
N VAL A 54 4.78 8.73 3.51
CA VAL A 54 5.23 7.40 3.06
C VAL A 54 5.88 7.50 1.68
N ASP A 55 7.02 6.82 1.48
CA ASP A 55 7.73 6.82 0.19
C ASP A 55 7.25 5.68 -0.71
N VAL A 56 7.04 4.50 -0.14
CA VAL A 56 6.65 3.29 -0.87
C VAL A 56 5.48 2.60 -0.18
N LEU A 57 4.41 2.34 -0.94
CA LEU A 57 3.25 1.56 -0.48
C LEU A 57 3.18 0.22 -1.20
N ASN A 58 3.10 -0.84 -0.41
CA ASN A 58 2.74 -2.17 -0.86
C ASN A 58 1.37 -2.55 -0.28
N VAL A 59 0.41 -2.83 -1.15
CA VAL A 59 -0.97 -3.13 -0.76
C VAL A 59 -1.42 -4.43 -1.38
N GLN A 60 -2.29 -5.15 -0.67
CA GLN A 60 -2.87 -6.37 -1.21
C GLN A 60 -3.83 -6.09 -2.39
N ARG A 61 -3.42 -6.44 -3.60
CA ARG A 61 -4.18 -6.11 -4.82
C ARG A 61 -5.55 -6.76 -4.92
N GLU A 62 -5.77 -7.93 -4.33
CA GLU A 62 -7.08 -8.60 -4.41
C GLU A 62 -8.16 -7.85 -3.62
N CYS A 63 -7.74 -7.01 -2.66
CA CYS A 63 -8.62 -6.20 -1.86
C CYS A 63 -8.71 -4.75 -2.38
N ASN A 64 -7.83 -4.30 -3.27
CA ASN A 64 -7.70 -2.91 -3.68
C ASN A 64 -7.73 -2.76 -5.21
N ASP A 65 -8.42 -1.73 -5.71
CA ASP A 65 -8.41 -1.31 -7.10
C ASP A 65 -7.05 -0.68 -7.44
N TRP A 66 -6.21 -1.51 -8.04
CA TRP A 66 -4.88 -1.11 -8.46
C TRP A 66 -4.88 0.01 -9.49
N GLY A 67 -5.85 0.03 -10.41
CA GLY A 67 -5.94 1.05 -11.45
C GLY A 67 -6.26 2.42 -10.86
N SER A 68 -7.21 2.46 -9.93
CA SER A 68 -7.58 3.66 -9.17
C SER A 68 -6.43 4.19 -8.30
N LEU A 69 -5.71 3.29 -7.62
CA LEU A 69 -4.53 3.66 -6.83
C LEU A 69 -3.41 4.26 -7.69
N MET A 70 -3.08 3.60 -8.80
CA MET A 70 -2.09 4.11 -9.74
C MET A 70 -2.47 5.47 -10.30
N SER A 71 -3.72 5.66 -10.75
CA SER A 71 -4.15 6.94 -11.32
C SER A 71 -4.17 8.07 -10.31
N SER A 72 -4.58 7.79 -9.06
CA SER A 72 -4.75 8.80 -8.01
C SER A 72 -3.45 9.23 -7.34
N TYR A 73 -2.46 8.32 -7.28
CA TYR A 73 -1.26 8.48 -6.47
C TYR A 73 0.06 8.43 -7.24
N ARG A 74 0.03 8.24 -8.57
CA ARG A 74 1.23 8.35 -9.42
C ARG A 74 1.94 9.68 -9.20
N GLY A 75 3.23 9.61 -8.88
CA GLY A 75 4.08 10.77 -8.62
C GLY A 75 3.98 11.34 -7.19
N LYS A 76 3.09 10.82 -6.34
CA LYS A 76 3.00 11.20 -4.91
C LYS A 76 3.66 10.17 -3.99
N VAL A 77 3.56 8.89 -4.35
CA VAL A 77 4.13 7.75 -3.61
C VAL A 77 4.48 6.65 -4.62
N ALA A 78 5.54 5.88 -4.35
CA ALA A 78 5.85 4.71 -5.15
C ALA A 78 4.91 3.55 -4.77
N LEU A 79 4.21 3.00 -5.75
CA LEU A 79 3.37 1.81 -5.55
C LEU A 79 4.17 0.55 -5.91
N TRP A 80 4.34 -0.33 -4.93
CA TRP A 80 5.07 -1.61 -5.04
C TRP A 80 4.10 -2.77 -4.84
N GLY A 81 4.38 -3.95 -5.42
CA GLY A 81 3.48 -5.11 -5.27
C GLY A 81 2.44 -5.28 -6.39
N GLY A 82 2.85 -5.03 -7.64
CA GLY A 82 2.03 -5.25 -8.84
C GLY A 82 1.75 -6.72 -9.21
N VAL A 83 1.96 -7.66 -8.29
CA VAL A 83 1.74 -9.10 -8.49
C VAL A 83 1.12 -9.69 -7.22
N SER A 84 0.12 -10.54 -7.40
CA SER A 84 -0.59 -11.19 -6.29
C SER A 84 0.26 -12.29 -5.68
N ALA A 85 0.53 -12.22 -4.38
CA ALA A 85 1.18 -13.33 -3.65
C ALA A 85 0.32 -14.60 -3.63
N HIS A 86 -1.01 -14.46 -3.65
CA HIS A 86 -1.94 -15.59 -3.70
C HIS A 86 -1.98 -16.28 -5.08
N ALA A 87 -1.83 -15.51 -6.17
CA ALA A 87 -1.82 -16.09 -7.52
C ALA A 87 -0.57 -16.91 -7.84
N GLU A 88 0.52 -16.72 -7.07
CA GLU A 88 1.80 -17.42 -7.30
C GLU A 88 1.95 -18.71 -6.50
N PHE A 89 1.26 -18.85 -5.37
CA PHE A 89 1.36 -20.05 -4.53
C PHE A 89 0.39 -21.18 -4.90
N GLU A 90 -0.57 -20.94 -5.79
CA GLU A 90 -1.25 -22.04 -6.50
C GLU A 90 -0.28 -22.58 -7.54
N GLY A 91 0.44 -23.65 -7.16
CA GLY A 91 1.40 -24.38 -8.00
C GLY A 91 0.77 -25.02 -9.24
N SER A 92 0.28 -24.20 -10.18
CA SER A 92 -0.10 -24.63 -11.51
C SER A 92 0.16 -23.54 -12.54
N ALA A 93 1.08 -23.87 -13.45
CA ALA A 93 1.22 -23.33 -14.80
C ALA A 93 1.70 -21.88 -14.97
N ARG A 94 3.03 -21.74 -15.07
CA ARG A 94 3.75 -21.00 -16.11
C ARG A 94 2.87 -20.32 -17.17
N ARG A 95 2.28 -19.12 -16.94
CA ARG A 95 1.80 -18.21 -18.02
C ARG A 95 1.27 -16.81 -17.64
N ARG A 96 1.34 -16.30 -16.41
CA ARG A 96 0.74 -14.99 -16.06
C ARG A 96 1.68 -13.84 -15.66
N ALA A 97 3.00 -14.01 -15.68
CA ALA A 97 3.92 -12.92 -15.30
C ALA A 97 4.23 -11.90 -16.42
N ARG A 98 3.84 -12.13 -17.68
CA ARG A 98 4.25 -11.28 -18.83
C ARG A 98 3.37 -10.05 -19.10
N GLY A 99 2.23 -9.90 -18.42
CA GLY A 99 1.28 -8.80 -18.69
C GLY A 99 1.23 -7.68 -17.65
N GLN A 100 2.04 -7.77 -16.57
CA GLN A 100 1.88 -6.91 -15.38
C GLN A 100 3.01 -5.90 -15.18
N VAL A 101 3.95 -5.83 -16.13
CA VAL A 101 5.01 -4.81 -16.20
C VAL A 101 4.91 -4.12 -17.56
N GLY A 102 4.09 -3.08 -17.68
CA GLY A 102 3.99 -2.30 -18.91
C GLY A 102 3.09 -1.09 -18.78
N GLY A 103 3.65 0.11 -19.03
CA GLY A 103 2.95 1.38 -19.21
C GLY A 103 3.31 2.46 -18.21
#